data_AF-A0A958H8V4-F1
#
_entry.id   AF-A0A958H8V4-F1
#
_cell.length_a   1.000
_cell.length_b   1.000
_cell.length_c   1.000
_cell.angle_alpha   90.00
_cell.angle_beta   90.00
_cell.angle_gamma   90.00
#
_symmetry.space_group_name_H-M   'P 1'
#
loop_
_entity.id
_entity.type
_entity.pdbx_description
1 polymer ?
#
loop_
_entity_poly.entity_id
_entity_poly.type
_entity_poly.pdbx_seq_one_letter_code
_entity_poly.pdbx_strand_id
1 'polypeptide(L)'
;LGLGNPRIYGQVQPYSINHDVVRGKEAISDCQTCHTDKSSLVAPIVLAGSVPGGVLPQFVADVNVAATGVLDMNAGKLTYQPDPQADDIYIFGNNRVTLIDWLGALVFLTTLLIIAVHATMRVLAARRNPKEPVATQPVYMYDKYERFWHWLQTITIILLLLTGMVIHRPAMFGMFSFRHMVTLHNALAVVLIANAALALFWHLTSGQIHQFLPRPRGFFDQAIVQAKFYLSGIFNDGQHPFSKTYRQKLNPLQQISYFGLLNVLLPFQIITGALMWGVQQWPGIAAMMGGLPYLAPFHTLIAWLLATFVVAHVYLTTTGESVEGDIRAMITGWENVPVHEEHTTQ
;
A
#
# COMPACT_ATOMS: atom_id res chain seq x y z
N LEU A 1 4.17 44.37 58.25
CA LEU A 1 3.23 43.53 57.47
C LEU A 1 3.88 43.26 56.11
N GLY A 2 4.71 42.23 56.02
CA GLY A 2 5.39 41.87 54.79
C GLY A 2 5.61 40.36 54.77
N LEU A 3 5.16 39.71 53.70
CA LEU A 3 5.40 38.28 53.49
C LEU A 3 6.90 38.10 53.21
N GLY A 4 7.60 37.31 54.04
CA GLY A 4 9.06 37.16 53.97
C GLY A 4 9.57 36.30 52.81
N ASN A 5 8.70 35.49 52.18
CA ASN A 5 9.07 34.64 51.04
C ASN A 5 7.82 34.23 50.21
N PRO A 6 7.15 35.18 49.52
CA PRO A 6 6.00 34.85 48.70
C PRO A 6 6.41 33.90 47.56
N ARG A 7 5.69 32.78 47.42
CA ARG A 7 5.85 31.84 46.30
C ARG A 7 4.60 31.86 45.43
N ILE A 8 4.82 31.90 44.12
CA ILE A 8 3.75 31.73 43.14
C ILE A 8 3.69 30.24 42.78
N TYR A 9 2.49 29.69 42.80
CA TYR A 9 2.22 28.32 42.37
C TYR A 9 1.05 28.35 41.40
N GLY A 10 1.16 27.60 40.30
CA GLY A 10 0.16 27.53 39.25
C GLY A 10 -0.33 26.10 39.07
N GLN A 11 -1.61 25.97 38.74
CA GLN A 11 -2.24 24.68 38.43
C GLN A 11 -3.01 24.75 37.13
N VAL A 12 -3.02 23.65 36.39
CA VAL A 12 -3.92 23.42 35.26
C VAL A 12 -4.84 22.26 35.63
N GLN A 13 -6.15 22.50 35.61
CA GLN A 13 -7.14 21.48 35.93
C GLN A 13 -7.95 21.15 34.67
N PRO A 14 -7.77 19.96 34.05
CA PRO A 14 -8.67 19.51 33.01
C PRO A 14 -10.03 19.17 33.62
N TYR A 15 -11.10 19.52 32.91
CA TYR A 15 -12.47 19.17 33.30
C TYR A 15 -13.22 18.69 32.08
N SER A 16 -14.10 17.69 32.27
CA SER A 16 -14.94 17.20 31.19
C SER A 16 -16.00 18.24 30.84
N ILE A 17 -16.08 18.59 29.56
CA ILE A 17 -17.18 19.39 29.02
C ILE A 17 -18.11 18.42 28.31
N ASN A 18 -19.20 18.04 28.98
CA ASN A 18 -20.28 17.30 28.34
C ASN A 18 -21.20 18.31 27.64
N HIS A 19 -20.92 18.61 26.37
CA HIS A 19 -21.83 19.38 25.54
C HIS A 19 -22.83 18.44 24.84
N ASP A 20 -24.11 18.86 24.79
CA ASP A 20 -25.15 18.17 24.05
C ASP A 20 -24.77 17.96 22.58
N VAL A 21 -25.31 16.90 21.97
CA VAL A 21 -25.06 16.54 20.57
C VAL A 21 -25.40 17.73 19.66
N VAL A 22 -24.37 18.39 19.15
CA VAL A 22 -24.51 19.50 18.21
C VAL A 22 -25.31 19.01 17.00
N ARG A 23 -26.31 19.77 16.55
CA ARG A 23 -27.09 19.42 15.35
C ARG A 23 -26.13 19.27 14.17
N GLY A 24 -26.31 18.25 13.32
CA GLY A 24 -25.36 17.89 12.26
C GLY A 24 -24.98 18.98 11.24
N LYS A 25 -25.67 20.13 11.24
CA LYS A 25 -25.30 21.32 10.44
C LYS A 25 -24.13 22.10 11.02
N GLU A 26 -23.93 22.04 12.33
CA GLU A 26 -22.84 22.73 13.04
C GLU A 26 -21.72 21.79 13.48
N ALA A 27 -21.90 20.47 13.25
CA ALA A 27 -20.81 19.52 13.38
C ALA A 27 -19.75 19.79 12.30
N ILE A 28 -18.47 19.73 12.69
CA ILE A 28 -17.34 19.84 11.77
C ILE A 28 -17.47 18.74 10.72
N SER A 29 -17.80 19.14 9.49
CA SER A 29 -17.97 18.24 8.36
C SER A 29 -16.75 18.20 7.43
N ASP A 30 -15.83 19.15 7.60
CA ASP A 30 -14.53 19.13 6.96
C ASP A 30 -13.56 18.23 7.72
N CYS A 31 -13.45 16.99 7.24
CA CYS A 31 -12.54 15.99 7.78
C CYS A 31 -11.07 16.44 7.79
N GLN A 32 -10.65 17.38 6.93
CA GLN A 32 -9.26 17.87 6.92
C GLN A 32 -8.88 18.60 8.21
N THR A 33 -9.87 19.16 8.92
CA THR A 33 -9.70 19.77 10.25
C THR A 33 -9.06 18.82 11.24
N CYS A 34 -9.36 17.52 11.15
CA CYS A 34 -8.86 16.51 12.09
C CYS A 34 -7.79 15.59 11.48
N HIS A 35 -7.76 15.39 10.16
CA HIS A 35 -6.93 14.34 9.53
C HIS A 35 -5.63 14.85 8.89
N THR A 36 -5.34 16.15 8.93
CA THR A 36 -4.12 16.71 8.34
C THR A 36 -2.98 16.86 9.36
N ASP A 37 -1.78 17.19 8.87
CA ASP A 37 -0.63 17.54 9.72
C ASP A 37 -0.91 18.77 10.62
N LYS A 38 -1.96 19.57 10.33
CA LYS A 38 -2.42 20.72 11.14
C LYS A 38 -3.70 20.41 11.92
N SER A 39 -3.91 19.14 12.29
CA SER A 39 -5.12 18.70 12.97
C SER A 39 -5.42 19.52 14.22
N SER A 40 -6.67 19.95 14.39
CA SER A 40 -7.13 20.61 15.61
C SER A 40 -7.03 19.71 16.85
N LEU A 41 -6.92 18.38 16.67
CA LEU A 41 -6.75 17.42 17.76
C LEU A 41 -5.31 17.35 18.28
N VAL A 42 -4.33 17.79 17.49
CA VAL A 42 -2.91 17.84 17.90
C VAL A 42 -2.36 19.27 17.95
N ALA A 43 -3.16 20.28 17.62
CA ALA A 43 -2.71 21.66 17.60
C ALA A 43 -2.43 22.15 19.05
N PRO A 44 -1.37 22.93 19.28
CA PRO A 44 -1.11 23.53 20.57
C PRO A 44 -2.27 24.45 20.99
N ILE A 45 -2.80 24.23 22.19
CA ILE A 45 -3.89 25.00 22.77
C ILE A 45 -3.29 26.08 23.68
N VAL A 46 -3.63 27.34 23.44
CA VAL A 46 -3.21 28.43 24.32
C VAL A 46 -4.06 28.43 25.58
N LEU A 47 -3.45 28.14 26.73
CA LEU A 47 -4.15 28.17 28.02
C LEU A 47 -4.12 29.55 28.66
N ALA A 48 -3.00 30.27 28.52
CA ALA A 48 -2.86 31.64 29.04
C ALA A 48 -1.89 32.47 28.19
N GLY A 49 -2.22 33.74 27.97
CA GLY A 49 -1.35 34.68 27.24
C GLY A 49 -0.09 35.10 28.01
N SER A 50 -0.13 35.01 29.33
CA SER A 50 1.00 35.32 30.23
C SER A 50 0.89 34.52 31.53
N VAL A 51 1.98 33.91 32.00
CA VAL A 51 2.06 33.20 33.27
C VAL A 51 2.74 34.07 34.34
N PRO A 52 2.07 34.39 35.46
CA PRO A 52 2.68 35.16 36.55
C PRO A 52 3.93 34.49 37.12
N GLY A 53 5.01 35.26 37.25
CA GLY A 53 6.25 34.80 37.89
C GLY A 53 7.03 33.75 37.09
N GLY A 54 6.65 33.43 35.85
CA GLY A 54 7.34 32.44 35.02
C GLY A 54 7.34 31.02 35.61
N VAL A 55 6.40 30.71 36.50
CA VAL A 55 6.29 29.39 37.13
C VAL A 55 5.43 28.50 36.25
N LEU A 56 6.02 27.42 35.69
CA LEU A 56 5.26 26.44 34.91
C LEU A 56 4.24 25.76 35.82
N PRO A 57 2.93 25.84 35.51
CA PRO A 57 1.91 25.21 36.32
C PRO A 57 1.97 23.69 36.19
N GLN A 58 1.48 22.99 37.21
CA GLN A 58 1.38 21.52 37.20
C GLN A 58 -0.08 21.10 36.98
N PHE A 59 -0.27 19.92 36.38
CA PHE A 59 -1.59 19.33 36.34
C PHE A 59 -2.07 18.97 37.75
N VAL A 60 -3.33 19.27 38.04
CA VAL A 60 -3.99 18.82 39.26
C VAL A 60 -4.13 17.31 39.21
N ALA A 61 -3.60 16.61 40.23
CA ALA A 61 -3.83 15.18 40.41
C ALA A 61 -5.27 14.91 40.90
N ASP A 62 -5.77 13.68 40.73
CA ASP A 62 -7.09 13.24 41.20
C ASP A 62 -8.30 13.95 40.54
N VAL A 63 -8.21 14.16 39.24
CA VAL A 63 -9.30 14.69 38.40
C VAL A 63 -9.90 13.60 37.53
N ASN A 64 -11.15 13.80 37.10
CA ASN A 64 -11.89 12.84 36.26
C ASN A 64 -11.47 12.81 34.78
N VAL A 65 -10.51 13.65 34.39
CA VAL A 65 -9.96 13.72 33.03
C VAL A 65 -8.45 13.65 33.10
N ALA A 66 -7.86 12.62 32.49
CA ALA A 66 -6.42 12.56 32.34
C ALA A 66 -5.96 13.58 31.28
N ALA A 67 -4.96 14.40 31.62
CA ALA A 67 -4.23 15.20 30.66
C ALA A 67 -2.93 14.46 30.32
N THR A 68 -2.86 13.90 29.12
CA THR A 68 -1.73 13.09 28.63
C THR A 68 -0.71 13.91 27.83
N GLY A 69 -1.08 15.12 27.42
CA GLY A 69 -0.20 16.06 26.73
C GLY A 69 0.78 16.79 27.65
N VAL A 70 1.57 17.69 27.06
CA VAL A 70 2.64 18.43 27.74
C VAL A 70 2.28 19.91 27.87
N LEU A 71 2.58 20.50 29.02
CA LEU A 71 2.54 21.95 29.20
C LEU A 71 3.88 22.54 28.77
N ASP A 72 3.81 23.52 27.87
CA ASP A 72 4.97 24.28 27.42
C ASP A 72 4.76 25.77 27.70
N MET A 73 5.83 26.47 28.03
CA MET A 73 5.81 27.89 28.30
C MET A 73 6.89 28.60 27.49
N ASN A 74 6.46 29.37 26.48
CA ASN A 74 7.33 30.12 25.59
C ASN A 74 7.00 31.62 25.66
N ALA A 75 8.02 32.45 25.92
CA ALA A 75 7.87 33.91 26.06
C ALA A 75 6.75 34.34 27.02
N GLY A 76 6.58 33.60 28.13
CA GLY A 76 5.53 33.84 29.13
C GLY A 76 4.15 33.30 28.76
N LYS A 77 3.92 32.85 27.52
CA LYS A 77 2.66 32.24 27.08
C LYS A 77 2.63 30.76 27.48
N LEU A 78 1.52 30.33 28.07
CA LEU A 78 1.28 28.92 28.41
C LEU A 78 0.50 28.22 27.30
N THR A 79 1.04 27.12 26.82
CA THR A 79 0.42 26.26 25.82
C THR A 79 0.34 24.83 26.31
N TYR A 80 -0.76 24.16 26.01
CA TYR A 80 -0.91 22.72 26.15
C TYR A 80 -0.74 22.07 24.79
N GLN A 81 0.17 21.12 24.70
CA GLN A 81 0.39 20.31 23.51
C GLN A 81 -0.30 18.96 23.72
N PRO A 82 -1.44 18.67 23.06
CA PRO A 82 -2.11 17.39 23.17
C PRO A 82 -1.21 16.25 22.66
N ASP A 83 -1.35 15.07 23.26
CA ASP A 83 -0.77 13.81 22.76
C ASP A 83 -1.86 12.74 22.61
N PRO A 84 -2.58 12.72 21.48
CA PRO A 84 -3.64 11.74 21.26
C PRO A 84 -3.14 10.29 21.25
N GLN A 85 -1.85 10.04 20.99
CA GLN A 85 -1.32 8.67 21.01
C GLN A 85 -1.25 8.11 22.42
N ALA A 86 -0.95 8.95 23.41
CA ALA A 86 -1.03 8.59 24.82
C ALA A 86 -2.47 8.31 25.29
N ASP A 87 -3.48 8.78 24.54
CA ASP A 87 -4.90 8.50 24.75
C ASP A 87 -5.43 7.34 23.89
N ASP A 88 -4.55 6.54 23.26
CA ASP A 88 -4.91 5.47 22.31
C ASP A 88 -5.73 5.94 21.09
N ILE A 89 -5.66 7.23 20.75
CA ILE A 89 -6.35 7.82 19.61
C ILE A 89 -5.43 7.80 18.39
N TYR A 90 -5.84 7.07 17.37
CA TYR A 90 -5.18 7.07 16.06
C TYR A 90 -5.99 7.88 15.03
N ILE A 91 -5.32 8.86 14.45
CA ILE A 91 -5.86 9.80 13.47
C ILE A 91 -5.26 9.49 12.10
N PHE A 92 -6.07 8.94 11.19
CA PHE A 92 -5.66 8.74 9.79
C PHE A 92 -5.12 10.02 9.16
N GLY A 93 -4.06 9.91 8.35
CA GLY A 93 -3.41 11.03 7.69
C GLY A 93 -2.44 11.83 8.58
N ASN A 94 -2.66 11.86 9.89
CA ASN A 94 -1.81 12.54 10.86
C ASN A 94 -0.83 11.58 11.56
N ASN A 95 -1.33 10.52 12.21
CA ASN A 95 -0.50 9.53 12.87
C ASN A 95 0.07 8.58 11.80
N ARG A 96 1.30 8.84 11.37
CA ARG A 96 2.02 8.01 10.39
C ARG A 96 3.37 7.57 10.93
N VAL A 97 3.76 6.35 10.60
CA VAL A 97 5.10 5.85 10.90
C VAL A 97 6.01 6.24 9.75
N THR A 98 6.74 7.34 9.92
CA THR A 98 7.64 7.91 8.90
C THR A 98 8.69 6.92 8.42
N LEU A 99 9.15 6.02 9.29
CA LEU A 99 10.08 4.96 8.92
C LEU A 99 9.50 4.02 7.85
N ILE A 100 8.22 3.64 7.96
CA ILE A 100 7.56 2.77 6.97
C ILE A 100 7.44 3.50 5.63
N ASP A 101 7.13 4.79 5.64
CA ASP A 101 7.10 5.60 4.42
C ASP A 101 8.48 5.67 3.75
N TRP A 102 9.53 5.90 4.52
CA TRP A 102 10.90 5.93 3.99
C TRP A 102 11.36 4.58 3.44
N LEU A 103 11.10 3.49 4.17
CA LEU A 103 11.42 2.15 3.71
C LEU A 103 10.64 1.79 2.44
N GLY A 104 9.33 2.07 2.41
CA GLY A 104 8.48 1.85 1.24
C GLY A 104 8.94 2.66 0.03
N ALA A 105 9.20 3.95 0.22
CA ALA A 105 9.71 4.82 -0.84
C ALA A 105 11.09 4.38 -1.33
N LEU A 106 12.00 3.98 -0.43
CA LEU A 106 13.33 3.47 -0.79
C LEU A 106 13.21 2.23 -1.68
N VAL A 107 12.39 1.25 -1.29
CA VAL A 107 12.15 0.03 -2.07
C VAL A 107 11.59 0.39 -3.44
N PHE A 108 10.53 1.20 -3.50
CA PHE A 108 9.88 1.60 -4.74
C PHE A 108 10.83 2.34 -5.69
N LEU A 109 11.57 3.35 -5.19
CA LEU A 109 12.52 4.14 -5.99
C LEU A 109 13.72 3.30 -6.45
N THR A 110 14.21 2.40 -5.60
CA THR A 110 15.29 1.47 -5.96
C THR A 110 14.83 0.53 -7.08
N THR A 111 13.61 0.00 -7.01
CA THR A 111 13.03 -0.82 -8.08
C THR A 111 12.90 -0.02 -9.37
N LEU A 112 12.45 1.23 -9.33
CA LEU A 112 12.41 2.10 -10.52
C LEU A 112 13.79 2.32 -11.13
N LEU A 113 14.81 2.57 -10.30
CA LEU A 113 16.19 2.72 -10.75
C LEU A 113 16.71 1.45 -11.42
N ILE A 114 16.49 0.28 -10.79
CA ILE A 114 16.86 -1.02 -11.35
C ILE A 114 16.18 -1.23 -12.70
N ILE A 115 14.88 -0.94 -12.79
CA ILE A 115 14.12 -1.03 -14.04
C ILE A 115 14.69 -0.09 -15.10
N ALA A 116 14.99 1.15 -14.77
CA ALA A 116 15.55 2.13 -15.70
C ALA A 116 16.92 1.70 -16.23
N VAL A 117 17.81 1.24 -15.35
CA VAL A 117 19.12 0.71 -15.72
C VAL A 117 18.97 -0.53 -16.61
N HIS A 118 18.15 -1.49 -16.18
CA HIS A 118 17.91 -2.73 -16.91
C HIS A 118 17.27 -2.47 -18.29
N ALA A 119 16.29 -1.58 -18.39
CA ALA A 119 15.68 -1.15 -19.65
C ALA A 119 16.70 -0.48 -20.58
N THR A 120 17.52 0.42 -20.05
CA THR A 120 18.57 1.11 -20.82
C THR A 120 19.58 0.11 -21.36
N MET A 121 20.04 -0.82 -20.52
CA MET A 121 20.96 -1.89 -20.94
C MET A 121 20.36 -2.77 -22.04
N ARG A 122 19.06 -3.12 -21.94
CA ARG A 122 18.35 -3.88 -22.98
C ARG A 122 18.32 -3.13 -24.30
N VAL A 123 17.99 -1.85 -24.29
CA VAL A 123 17.97 -1.01 -25.50
C VAL A 123 19.36 -0.90 -26.12
N LEU A 124 20.40 -0.72 -25.31
CA LEU A 124 21.79 -0.67 -25.78
C LEU A 124 22.25 -2.01 -26.36
N ALA A 125 21.91 -3.13 -25.72
CA ALA A 125 22.22 -4.47 -26.23
C ALA A 125 21.52 -4.74 -27.56
N ALA A 126 20.22 -4.45 -27.67
CA ALA A 126 19.44 -4.64 -28.90
C ALA A 126 19.94 -3.75 -30.06
N ARG A 127 20.51 -2.58 -29.77
CA ARG A 127 21.16 -1.73 -30.78
C ARG A 127 22.51 -2.27 -31.25
N ARG A 128 23.23 -2.99 -30.39
CA ARG A 128 24.52 -3.60 -30.71
C ARG A 128 24.35 -4.89 -31.51
N ASN A 129 23.38 -5.72 -31.12
CA ASN A 129 23.05 -6.98 -31.75
C ASN A 129 21.57 -6.98 -32.15
N PRO A 130 21.23 -6.59 -33.39
CA PRO A 130 19.87 -6.70 -33.89
C PRO A 130 19.46 -8.17 -33.93
N LYS A 131 18.35 -8.52 -33.26
CA LYS A 131 17.82 -9.89 -33.30
C LYS A 131 17.30 -10.21 -34.69
N GLU A 132 17.63 -11.40 -35.18
CA GLU A 132 16.97 -11.94 -36.38
C GLU A 132 15.50 -12.23 -36.08
N PRO A 133 14.59 -11.94 -37.03
CA PRO A 133 13.18 -12.22 -36.85
C PRO A 133 12.94 -13.73 -36.76
N VAL A 134 12.52 -14.18 -35.57
CA VAL A 134 12.12 -15.58 -35.34
C VAL A 134 10.71 -15.79 -35.89
N ALA A 135 10.49 -16.90 -36.60
CA ALA A 135 9.14 -17.27 -37.04
C ALA A 135 8.24 -17.52 -35.82
N THR A 136 7.10 -16.83 -35.76
CA THR A 136 6.13 -16.98 -34.67
C THR A 136 4.78 -17.44 -35.17
N GLN A 137 4.07 -18.21 -34.36
CA GLN A 137 2.67 -18.59 -34.60
C GLN A 137 1.73 -17.99 -33.55
N PRO A 138 0.55 -17.50 -33.95
CA PRO A 138 -0.43 -16.98 -33.00
C PRO A 138 -1.11 -18.13 -32.25
N VAL A 139 -1.06 -18.09 -30.92
CA VAL A 139 -1.71 -19.06 -30.02
C VAL A 139 -2.69 -18.31 -29.13
N TYR A 140 -3.91 -18.84 -29.02
CA TYR A 140 -4.90 -18.30 -28.09
C TYR A 140 -4.54 -18.73 -26.66
N MET A 141 -4.03 -17.78 -25.87
CA MET A 141 -3.43 -18.05 -24.55
C MET A 141 -4.37 -17.70 -23.40
N TYR A 142 -5.11 -16.58 -23.52
CA TYR A 142 -5.91 -16.04 -22.42
C TYR A 142 -7.39 -16.00 -22.77
N ASP A 143 -8.25 -16.50 -21.89
CA ASP A 143 -9.69 -16.49 -22.10
C ASP A 143 -10.34 -15.13 -21.85
N LYS A 144 -11.51 -14.88 -22.45
CA LYS A 144 -12.25 -13.61 -22.27
C LYS A 144 -12.49 -13.28 -20.80
N TYR A 145 -12.85 -14.29 -20.01
CA TYR A 145 -13.05 -14.16 -18.57
C TYR A 145 -11.74 -13.79 -17.85
N GLU A 146 -10.64 -14.51 -18.11
CA GLU A 146 -9.33 -14.23 -17.51
C GLU A 146 -8.89 -12.79 -17.79
N ARG A 147 -9.10 -12.30 -19.02
CA ARG A 147 -8.79 -10.92 -19.41
C ARG A 147 -9.65 -9.90 -18.66
N PHE A 148 -10.97 -10.10 -18.65
CA PHE A 148 -11.88 -9.21 -17.92
C PHE A 148 -11.54 -9.13 -16.43
N TRP A 149 -11.36 -10.30 -15.79
CA TRP A 149 -10.97 -10.41 -14.39
C TRP A 149 -9.67 -9.67 -14.10
N HIS A 150 -8.65 -9.88 -14.93
CA HIS A 150 -7.34 -9.24 -14.79
C HIS A 150 -7.42 -7.72 -14.89
N TRP A 151 -8.12 -7.19 -15.90
CA TRP A 151 -8.23 -5.74 -16.09
C TRP A 151 -9.07 -5.06 -15.01
N LEU A 152 -10.15 -5.71 -14.56
CA LEU A 152 -10.93 -5.23 -13.42
C LEU A 152 -10.06 -5.18 -12.15
N GLN A 153 -9.30 -6.25 -11.88
CA GLN A 153 -8.33 -6.31 -10.77
C GLN A 153 -7.30 -5.18 -10.86
N THR A 154 -6.69 -5.01 -12.04
CA THR A 154 -5.63 -4.02 -12.29
C THR A 154 -6.11 -2.60 -12.04
N ILE A 155 -7.23 -2.21 -12.64
CA ILE A 155 -7.81 -0.87 -12.48
C ILE A 155 -8.18 -0.63 -11.01
N THR A 156 -8.80 -1.61 -10.37
CA THR A 156 -9.21 -1.51 -8.96
C THR A 156 -8.01 -1.32 -8.04
N ILE A 157 -6.93 -2.09 -8.21
CA ILE A 157 -5.71 -1.96 -7.40
C ILE A 157 -5.05 -0.59 -7.61
N ILE A 158 -4.96 -0.11 -8.86
CA ILE A 158 -4.38 1.22 -9.14
C ILE A 158 -5.19 2.31 -8.44
N LEU A 159 -6.53 2.27 -8.55
CA LEU A 159 -7.40 3.26 -7.89
C LEU A 159 -7.34 3.15 -6.36
N LEU A 160 -7.20 1.95 -5.79
CA LEU A 160 -6.99 1.73 -4.36
C LEU A 160 -5.67 2.33 -3.88
N LEU A 161 -4.58 2.15 -4.63
CA LEU A 161 -3.28 2.76 -4.31
C LEU A 161 -3.36 4.29 -4.35
N LEU A 162 -4.02 4.86 -5.36
CA LEU A 162 -4.21 6.31 -5.49
C LEU A 162 -5.04 6.89 -4.34
N THR A 163 -6.23 6.32 -4.09
CA THR A 163 -7.10 6.77 -2.99
C THR A 163 -6.45 6.56 -1.64
N GLY A 164 -5.76 5.44 -1.43
CA GLY A 164 -5.00 5.15 -0.21
C GLY A 164 -3.88 6.15 0.04
N MET A 165 -3.14 6.55 -1.01
CA MET A 165 -2.11 7.59 -0.91
C MET A 165 -2.69 8.95 -0.50
N VAL A 166 -3.85 9.33 -1.03
CA VAL A 166 -4.55 10.56 -0.65
C VAL A 166 -5.02 10.51 0.81
N ILE A 167 -5.55 9.38 1.27
CA ILE A 167 -5.97 9.17 2.67
C ILE A 167 -4.77 9.19 3.61
N HIS A 168 -3.64 8.62 3.20
CA HIS A 168 -2.41 8.55 3.98
C HIS A 168 -1.71 9.91 4.12
N ARG A 169 -1.81 10.77 3.10
CA ARG A 169 -1.15 12.08 3.05
C ARG A 169 -2.08 13.21 2.58
N PRO A 170 -3.17 13.49 3.31
CA PRO A 170 -4.22 14.40 2.83
C PRO A 170 -3.73 15.84 2.63
N ALA A 171 -2.75 16.30 3.41
CA ALA A 171 -2.16 17.63 3.28
C ALA A 171 -1.44 17.86 1.93
N MET A 172 -0.87 16.80 1.32
CA MET A 172 -0.25 16.90 -0.01
C MET A 172 -1.30 16.93 -1.13
N PHE A 173 -2.51 16.46 -0.85
CA PHE A 173 -3.58 16.22 -1.82
C PHE A 173 -4.83 17.05 -1.48
N GLY A 174 -4.63 18.31 -1.05
CA GLY A 174 -5.69 19.20 -0.57
C GLY A 174 -6.83 19.47 -1.56
N MET A 175 -6.62 19.21 -2.86
CA MET A 175 -7.67 19.32 -3.89
C MET A 175 -8.74 18.23 -3.80
N PHE A 176 -8.48 17.12 -3.11
CA PHE A 176 -9.39 16.00 -2.98
C PHE A 176 -10.12 16.01 -1.63
N SER A 177 -11.42 15.74 -1.63
CA SER A 177 -12.20 15.60 -0.40
C SER A 177 -11.86 14.29 0.31
N PHE A 178 -11.32 14.40 1.53
CA PHE A 178 -10.94 13.23 2.33
C PHE A 178 -12.08 12.23 2.51
N ARG A 179 -13.28 12.72 2.86
CA ARG A 179 -14.48 11.89 3.03
C ARG A 179 -14.80 11.08 1.77
N HIS A 180 -14.80 11.73 0.61
CA HIS A 180 -15.10 11.06 -0.66
C HIS A 180 -14.02 10.04 -1.03
N MET A 181 -12.74 10.35 -0.76
CA MET A 181 -11.64 9.41 -0.99
C MET A 181 -11.77 8.16 -0.13
N VAL A 182 -12.11 8.29 1.16
CA VAL A 182 -12.39 7.14 2.04
C VAL A 182 -13.58 6.32 1.52
N THR A 183 -14.69 6.97 1.14
CA THR A 183 -15.86 6.26 0.59
C THR A 183 -15.52 5.52 -0.69
N LEU A 184 -14.79 6.16 -1.62
CA LEU A 184 -14.36 5.55 -2.86
C LEU A 184 -13.38 4.39 -2.61
N HIS A 185 -12.42 4.55 -1.70
CA HIS A 185 -11.48 3.50 -1.32
C HIS A 185 -12.20 2.26 -0.79
N ASN A 186 -13.17 2.45 0.11
CA ASN A 186 -13.96 1.35 0.66
C ASN A 186 -14.82 0.67 -0.41
N ALA A 187 -15.44 1.44 -1.31
CA ALA A 187 -16.22 0.89 -2.42
C ALA A 187 -15.34 0.05 -3.36
N LEU A 188 -14.16 0.54 -3.71
CA LEU A 188 -13.18 -0.19 -4.52
C LEU A 188 -12.67 -1.44 -3.81
N ALA A 189 -12.49 -1.41 -2.49
CA ALA A 189 -12.10 -2.57 -1.71
C ALA A 189 -13.17 -3.67 -1.76
N VAL A 190 -14.45 -3.31 -1.69
CA VAL A 190 -15.57 -4.25 -1.89
C VAL A 190 -15.54 -4.85 -3.30
N VAL A 191 -15.30 -4.03 -4.34
CA VAL A 191 -15.14 -4.52 -5.72
C VAL A 191 -13.98 -5.50 -5.81
N LEU A 192 -12.83 -5.19 -5.20
CA LEU A 192 -11.66 -6.08 -5.19
C LEU A 192 -11.97 -7.42 -4.52
N ILE A 193 -12.64 -7.40 -3.36
CA ILE A 193 -13.01 -8.61 -2.62
C ILE A 193 -14.00 -9.45 -3.43
N ALA A 194 -15.02 -8.83 -4.03
CA ALA A 194 -15.97 -9.53 -4.88
C ALA A 194 -15.28 -10.14 -6.11
N ASN A 195 -14.38 -9.39 -6.76
CA ASN A 195 -13.61 -9.88 -7.90
C ASN A 195 -12.70 -11.06 -7.50
N ALA A 196 -12.03 -10.98 -6.35
CA ALA A 196 -11.18 -12.06 -5.83
C ALA A 196 -11.99 -13.32 -5.48
N ALA A 197 -13.17 -13.16 -4.86
CA ALA A 197 -14.05 -14.27 -4.54
C ALA A 197 -14.57 -14.98 -5.80
N LEU A 198 -14.97 -14.21 -6.82
CA LEU A 198 -15.39 -14.76 -8.12
C LEU A 198 -14.24 -15.46 -8.83
N ALA A 199 -13.01 -14.91 -8.77
CA ALA A 199 -11.83 -15.55 -9.34
C ALA A 199 -11.52 -16.88 -8.65
N LEU A 200 -11.55 -16.89 -7.33
CA LEU A 200 -11.32 -18.11 -6.55
C LEU A 200 -12.34 -19.18 -6.90
N PHE A 201 -13.63 -18.81 -6.95
CA PHE A 201 -14.69 -19.71 -7.39
C PHE A 201 -14.45 -20.25 -8.81
N TRP A 202 -14.10 -19.39 -9.76
CA TRP A 202 -13.80 -19.79 -11.14
C TRP A 202 -12.61 -20.75 -11.21
N HIS A 203 -11.48 -20.44 -10.56
CA HIS A 203 -10.29 -21.29 -10.60
C HIS A 203 -10.49 -22.64 -9.90
N LEU A 204 -11.31 -22.69 -8.86
CA LEU A 204 -11.70 -23.94 -8.20
C LEU A 204 -12.60 -24.79 -9.10
N THR A 205 -13.62 -24.19 -9.71
CA THR A 205 -14.60 -24.92 -10.55
C THR A 205 -14.04 -25.33 -11.91
N SER A 206 -13.14 -24.54 -12.49
CA SER A 206 -12.50 -24.84 -13.78
C SER A 206 -11.28 -25.78 -13.68
N GLY A 207 -10.82 -26.10 -12.46
CA GLY A 207 -9.59 -26.88 -12.25
C GLY A 207 -8.29 -26.12 -12.61
N GLN A 208 -8.39 -24.83 -12.96
CA GLN A 208 -7.25 -23.97 -13.27
C GLN A 208 -6.44 -23.57 -12.02
N ILE A 209 -6.69 -24.15 -10.85
CA ILE A 209 -5.84 -23.89 -9.68
C ILE A 209 -4.46 -24.56 -9.82
N HIS A 210 -4.35 -25.65 -10.60
CA HIS A 210 -3.11 -26.41 -10.76
C HIS A 210 -1.96 -25.63 -11.42
N GLN A 211 -2.25 -24.58 -12.20
CA GLN A 211 -1.23 -23.71 -12.80
C GLN A 211 -0.49 -22.83 -11.77
N PHE A 212 -1.05 -22.66 -10.57
CA PHE A 212 -0.44 -21.89 -9.48
C PHE A 212 0.35 -22.76 -8.48
N LEU A 213 0.28 -24.09 -8.61
CA LEU A 213 0.99 -25.03 -7.74
C LEU A 213 2.37 -25.35 -8.32
N PRO A 214 3.47 -25.03 -7.60
CA PRO A 214 4.82 -25.37 -8.05
C PRO A 214 5.00 -26.89 -8.18
N ARG A 215 5.73 -27.34 -9.21
CA ARG A 215 6.10 -28.75 -9.32
C ARG A 215 7.19 -29.07 -8.29
N PRO A 216 7.03 -30.11 -7.44
CA PRO A 216 7.93 -30.35 -6.31
C PRO A 216 9.37 -30.74 -6.67
N ARG A 217 9.66 -31.18 -7.90
CA ARG A 217 11.03 -31.51 -8.35
C ARG A 217 11.55 -30.50 -9.36
N GLY A 218 12.77 -29.98 -9.12
CA GLY A 218 13.51 -29.12 -10.04
C GLY A 218 13.08 -27.65 -10.08
N PHE A 219 12.11 -27.23 -9.26
CA PHE A 219 11.60 -25.86 -9.26
C PHE A 219 12.67 -24.81 -8.92
N PHE A 220 13.49 -25.07 -7.91
CA PHE A 220 14.56 -24.16 -7.51
C PHE A 220 15.62 -24.00 -8.60
N ASP A 221 16.01 -25.09 -9.26
CA ASP A 221 16.95 -25.04 -10.39
C ASP A 221 16.37 -24.21 -11.54
N GLN A 222 15.10 -24.43 -11.88
CA GLN A 222 14.39 -23.67 -12.91
C GLN A 222 14.26 -22.18 -12.55
N ALA A 223 14.00 -21.86 -11.28
CA ALA A 223 13.96 -20.48 -10.78
C ALA A 223 15.32 -19.79 -10.88
N ILE A 224 16.41 -20.50 -10.55
CA ILE A 224 17.78 -19.98 -10.68
C ILE A 224 18.12 -19.75 -12.15
N VAL A 225 17.76 -20.67 -13.05
CA VAL A 225 17.95 -20.51 -14.50
C VAL A 225 17.20 -19.29 -15.02
N GLN A 226 15.93 -19.13 -14.63
CA GLN A 226 15.13 -17.96 -15.00
C GLN A 226 15.73 -16.65 -14.43
N ALA A 227 16.25 -16.67 -13.21
CA ALA A 227 16.90 -15.51 -12.60
C ALA A 227 18.18 -15.12 -13.35
N LYS A 228 19.04 -16.10 -13.69
CA LYS A 228 20.25 -15.87 -14.50
C LYS A 228 19.91 -15.31 -15.87
N PHE A 229 18.81 -15.76 -16.48
CA PHE A 229 18.32 -15.20 -17.73
C PHE A 229 18.01 -13.70 -17.60
N TYR A 230 17.19 -13.31 -16.61
CA TYR A 230 16.87 -11.88 -16.44
C TYR A 230 18.08 -11.04 -16.05
N LEU A 231 19.01 -11.57 -15.25
CA LEU A 231 20.18 -10.81 -14.80
C LEU A 231 21.27 -10.65 -15.86
N SER A 232 21.36 -11.57 -16.83
CA SER A 232 22.46 -11.59 -17.81
C SER A 232 22.05 -12.09 -19.19
N GLY A 233 21.33 -13.22 -19.26
CA GLY A 233 20.98 -13.86 -20.53
C GLY A 233 20.21 -12.96 -21.51
N ILE A 234 19.30 -12.14 -21.00
CA ILE A 234 18.46 -11.22 -21.79
C ILE A 234 19.28 -10.15 -22.53
N PHE A 235 20.51 -9.86 -22.09
CA PHE A 235 21.40 -8.87 -22.72
C PHE A 235 22.33 -9.49 -23.76
N ASN A 236 22.47 -10.82 -23.79
CA ASN A 236 23.43 -11.55 -24.63
C ASN A 236 22.73 -12.46 -25.65
N ASP A 237 21.58 -12.01 -26.18
CA ASP A 237 20.76 -12.78 -27.14
C ASP A 237 20.32 -14.17 -26.65
N GLY A 238 20.29 -14.38 -25.33
CA GLY A 238 19.74 -15.59 -24.74
C GLY A 238 18.26 -15.74 -25.11
N GLN A 239 17.86 -16.97 -25.46
CA GLN A 239 16.46 -17.32 -25.59
C GLN A 239 15.82 -17.48 -24.21
N HIS A 240 14.53 -17.18 -24.09
CA HIS A 240 13.80 -17.42 -22.85
C HIS A 240 13.86 -18.91 -22.49
N PRO A 241 14.29 -19.28 -21.27
CA PRO A 241 14.54 -20.67 -20.91
C PRO A 241 13.26 -21.52 -20.81
N PHE A 242 12.09 -20.87 -20.69
CA PHE A 242 10.80 -21.54 -20.66
C PHE A 242 9.84 -20.84 -21.64
N SER A 243 9.28 -21.61 -22.56
CA SER A 243 8.23 -21.16 -23.47
C SER A 243 6.86 -21.31 -22.80
N LYS A 244 6.01 -20.29 -22.97
CA LYS A 244 4.64 -20.34 -22.46
C LYS A 244 3.84 -21.32 -23.32
N THR A 245 3.03 -22.14 -22.66
CA THR A 245 2.02 -22.96 -23.33
C THR A 245 0.66 -22.72 -22.68
N TYR A 246 -0.44 -23.06 -23.35
CA TYR A 246 -1.78 -22.95 -22.78
C TYR A 246 -1.91 -23.64 -21.40
N ARG A 247 -1.18 -24.76 -21.20
CA ARG A 247 -1.16 -25.50 -19.93
C ARG A 247 -0.14 -24.99 -18.91
N GLN A 248 0.83 -24.18 -19.34
CA GLN A 248 1.89 -23.61 -18.50
C GLN A 248 2.16 -22.16 -18.92
N LYS A 249 1.32 -21.26 -18.41
CA LYS A 249 1.37 -19.83 -18.74
C LYS A 249 2.43 -19.06 -17.94
N LEU A 250 2.93 -19.64 -16.85
CA LEU A 250 3.78 -18.97 -15.86
C LEU A 250 5.17 -19.61 -15.79
N ASN A 251 6.20 -18.78 -15.86
CA ASN A 251 7.57 -19.19 -15.55
C ASN A 251 7.76 -19.35 -14.02
N PRO A 252 8.84 -20.01 -13.55
CA PRO A 252 9.04 -20.27 -12.13
C PRO A 252 9.09 -19.00 -11.25
N LEU A 253 9.71 -17.92 -11.71
CA LEU A 253 9.76 -16.66 -10.94
C LEU A 253 8.39 -15.97 -10.88
N GLN A 254 7.60 -16.05 -11.94
CA GLN A 254 6.22 -15.59 -11.98
C GLN A 254 5.37 -16.43 -11.01
N GLN A 255 5.55 -17.76 -10.95
CA GLN A 255 4.84 -18.60 -9.97
C GLN A 255 5.13 -18.18 -8.53
N ILE A 256 6.40 -17.92 -8.17
CA ILE A 256 6.77 -17.39 -6.83
C ILE A 256 6.07 -16.04 -6.59
N SER A 257 6.12 -15.16 -7.59
CA SER A 257 5.57 -13.81 -7.50
C SER A 257 4.04 -13.82 -7.33
N TYR A 258 3.33 -14.63 -8.11
CA TYR A 258 1.87 -14.82 -8.00
C TYR A 258 1.49 -15.53 -6.71
N PHE A 259 2.29 -16.49 -6.24
CA PHE A 259 2.08 -17.11 -4.93
C PHE A 259 2.13 -16.05 -3.81
N GLY A 260 3.20 -15.24 -3.78
CA GLY A 260 3.33 -14.14 -2.83
C GLY A 260 2.22 -13.10 -2.96
N LEU A 261 1.86 -12.70 -4.18
CA LEU A 261 0.79 -11.74 -4.42
C LEU A 261 -0.58 -12.25 -3.91
N LEU A 262 -0.99 -13.44 -4.35
CA LEU A 262 -2.33 -13.98 -4.13
C LEU A 262 -2.52 -14.56 -2.72
N ASN A 263 -1.47 -15.09 -2.10
CA ASN A 263 -1.58 -15.76 -0.80
C ASN A 263 -1.01 -14.94 0.37
N VAL A 264 -0.23 -13.89 0.09
CA VAL A 264 0.38 -13.05 1.13
C VAL A 264 -0.08 -11.61 0.98
N LEU A 265 0.36 -10.90 -0.06
CA LEU A 265 0.15 -9.45 -0.15
C LEU A 265 -1.35 -9.08 -0.20
N LEU A 266 -2.11 -9.63 -1.14
CA LEU A 266 -3.54 -9.29 -1.28
C LEU A 266 -4.38 -9.73 -0.06
N PRO A 267 -4.25 -10.97 0.48
CA PRO A 267 -4.98 -11.35 1.68
C PRO A 267 -4.67 -10.46 2.87
N PHE A 268 -3.38 -10.15 3.14
CA PHE A 268 -3.03 -9.27 4.24
C PHE A 268 -3.51 -7.83 4.02
N GLN A 269 -3.48 -7.30 2.78
CA GLN A 269 -4.07 -5.99 2.47
C GLN A 269 -5.58 -5.96 2.76
N ILE A 270 -6.29 -7.02 2.36
CA ILE A 270 -7.75 -7.14 2.57
C ILE A 270 -8.06 -7.26 4.07
N ILE A 271 -7.36 -8.14 4.79
CA ILE A 271 -7.59 -8.37 6.23
C ILE A 271 -7.34 -7.09 7.03
N THR A 272 -6.20 -6.43 6.80
CA THR A 272 -5.87 -5.18 7.49
C THR A 272 -6.87 -4.07 7.17
N GLY A 273 -7.26 -3.92 5.90
CA GLY A 273 -8.26 -2.94 5.49
C GLY A 273 -9.65 -3.21 6.10
N ALA A 274 -10.07 -4.48 6.14
CA ALA A 274 -11.33 -4.89 6.75
C ALA A 274 -11.36 -4.65 8.26
N LEU A 275 -10.26 -4.95 8.98
CA LEU A 275 -10.14 -4.68 10.41
C LEU A 275 -10.14 -3.17 10.71
N MET A 276 -9.47 -2.37 9.88
CA MET A 276 -9.50 -0.91 10.00
C MET A 276 -10.89 -0.34 9.75
N TRP A 277 -11.60 -0.83 8.73
CA TRP A 277 -12.97 -0.41 8.43
C TRP A 277 -13.95 -0.82 9.54
N GLY A 278 -13.78 -2.03 10.08
CA GLY A 278 -14.62 -2.60 11.14
C GLY A 278 -14.24 -2.20 12.56
N VAL A 279 -13.23 -1.34 12.77
CA VAL A 279 -12.65 -1.07 14.10
C VAL A 279 -13.67 -0.57 15.11
N GLN A 280 -14.66 0.21 14.67
CA GLN A 280 -15.74 0.72 15.55
C GLN A 280 -16.78 -0.35 15.90
N GLN A 281 -16.98 -1.33 15.01
CA GLN A 281 -17.97 -2.38 15.20
C GLN A 281 -17.41 -3.56 16.00
N TRP A 282 -16.12 -3.86 15.81
CA TRP A 282 -15.43 -4.99 16.45
C TRP A 282 -14.10 -4.56 17.09
N PRO A 283 -14.14 -3.65 18.08
CA PRO A 283 -12.91 -3.08 18.67
C PRO A 283 -12.03 -4.15 19.33
N GLY A 284 -12.61 -5.20 19.91
CA GLY A 284 -11.84 -6.30 20.51
C GLY A 284 -10.97 -7.07 19.52
N ILE A 285 -11.48 -7.35 18.32
CA ILE A 285 -10.74 -8.08 17.27
C ILE A 285 -9.59 -7.19 16.75
N ALA A 286 -9.87 -5.91 16.51
CA ALA A 286 -8.84 -4.97 16.10
C ALA A 286 -7.76 -4.81 17.18
N ALA A 287 -8.13 -4.73 18.45
CA ALA A 287 -7.21 -4.62 19.58
C ALA A 287 -6.30 -5.84 19.73
N MET A 288 -6.80 -7.07 19.47
CA MET A 288 -5.97 -8.29 19.44
C MET A 288 -4.83 -8.21 18.41
N MET A 289 -5.01 -7.42 17.35
CA MET A 289 -4.03 -7.18 16.30
C MET A 289 -3.21 -5.89 16.52
N GLY A 290 -3.28 -5.30 17.72
CA GLY A 290 -2.60 -4.06 18.10
C GLY A 290 -3.39 -2.78 17.82
N GLY A 291 -4.60 -2.87 17.26
CA GLY A 291 -5.42 -1.70 16.94
C GLY A 291 -4.87 -0.88 15.78
N LEU A 292 -5.43 0.33 15.58
CA LEU A 292 -5.06 1.21 14.48
C LEU A 292 -3.57 1.61 14.45
N PRO A 293 -2.87 1.83 15.58
CA PRO A 293 -1.43 2.12 15.58
C PRO A 293 -0.57 1.04 14.92
N TYR A 294 -1.02 -0.22 14.88
CA TYR A 294 -0.32 -1.32 14.20
C TYR A 294 -0.93 -1.64 12.83
N LEU A 295 -2.26 -1.68 12.74
CA LEU A 295 -2.97 -2.03 11.51
C LEU A 295 -2.68 -1.05 10.37
N ALA A 296 -2.73 0.26 10.63
CA ALA A 296 -2.60 1.26 9.58
C ALA A 296 -1.18 1.35 9.00
N PRO A 297 -0.09 1.33 9.80
CA PRO A 297 1.25 1.27 9.23
C PRO A 297 1.53 -0.06 8.50
N PHE A 298 1.00 -1.18 8.99
CA PHE A 298 1.15 -2.47 8.30
C PHE A 298 0.38 -2.50 6.96
N HIS A 299 -0.84 -1.97 6.92
CA HIS A 299 -1.61 -1.79 5.68
C HIS A 299 -0.88 -0.89 4.66
N THR A 300 -0.21 0.16 5.15
CA THR A 300 0.59 1.08 4.33
C THR A 300 1.85 0.39 3.79
N LEU A 301 2.53 -0.42 4.61
CA LEU A 301 3.70 -1.19 4.18
C LEU A 301 3.33 -2.16 3.04
N ILE A 302 2.23 -2.89 3.18
CA ILE A 302 1.77 -3.82 2.13
C ILE A 302 1.37 -3.05 0.87
N ALA A 303 0.74 -1.87 1.00
CA ALA A 303 0.42 -1.01 -0.13
C ALA A 303 1.68 -0.57 -0.91
N TRP A 304 2.78 -0.22 -0.22
CA TRP A 304 4.07 0.07 -0.87
C TRP A 304 4.64 -1.14 -1.62
N LEU A 305 4.53 -2.34 -1.04
CA LEU A 305 4.97 -3.58 -1.70
C LEU A 305 4.11 -3.91 -2.93
N LEU A 306 2.79 -3.69 -2.85
CA LEU A 306 1.87 -3.84 -3.99
C LEU A 306 2.18 -2.83 -5.10
N ALA A 307 2.44 -1.56 -4.76
CA ALA A 307 2.84 -0.55 -5.74
C ALA A 307 4.15 -0.94 -6.45
N THR A 308 5.14 -1.42 -5.68
CA THR A 308 6.41 -1.92 -6.21
C THR A 308 6.21 -3.12 -7.13
N PHE A 309 5.37 -4.08 -6.71
CA PHE A 309 5.01 -5.23 -7.52
C PHE A 309 4.36 -4.82 -8.85
N VAL A 310 3.40 -3.88 -8.84
CA VAL A 310 2.72 -3.43 -10.06
C VAL A 310 3.73 -2.86 -11.07
N VAL A 311 4.65 -2.01 -10.63
CA VAL A 311 5.65 -1.43 -11.53
C VAL A 311 6.63 -2.48 -12.07
N ALA A 312 7.12 -3.36 -11.20
CA ALA A 312 7.99 -4.47 -11.62
C ALA A 312 7.26 -5.41 -12.59
N HIS A 313 6.00 -5.73 -12.32
CA HIS A 313 5.16 -6.58 -13.15
C HIS A 313 4.97 -5.99 -14.55
N VAL A 314 4.54 -4.72 -14.64
CA VAL A 314 4.38 -4.02 -15.92
C VAL A 314 5.70 -3.93 -16.68
N TYR A 315 6.84 -3.77 -15.99
CA TYR A 315 8.13 -3.82 -16.65
C TYR A 315 8.43 -5.21 -17.25
N LEU A 316 8.22 -6.28 -16.47
CA LEU A 316 8.51 -7.64 -16.92
C LEU A 316 7.64 -8.06 -18.12
N THR A 317 6.43 -7.54 -18.29
CA THR A 317 5.64 -7.81 -19.51
C THR A 317 6.28 -7.24 -20.78
N THR A 318 7.19 -6.26 -20.65
CA THR A 318 7.97 -5.74 -21.81
C THR A 318 9.18 -6.59 -22.15
N THR A 319 9.44 -7.68 -21.42
CA THR A 319 10.62 -8.54 -21.60
C THR A 319 10.39 -9.73 -22.53
N GLY A 320 9.19 -9.86 -23.10
CA GLY A 320 8.87 -10.86 -24.13
C GLY A 320 9.56 -10.58 -25.48
N GLU A 321 9.15 -11.32 -26.51
CA GLU A 321 9.68 -11.19 -27.88
C GLU A 321 9.52 -9.78 -28.45
N SER A 322 8.42 -9.11 -28.11
CA SER A 322 8.20 -7.70 -28.40
C SER A 322 7.78 -6.96 -27.14
N VAL A 323 8.09 -5.66 -27.08
CA VAL A 323 7.80 -4.79 -25.92
C VAL A 323 6.31 -4.79 -25.57
N GLU A 324 5.44 -4.92 -26.57
CA GLU A 324 3.99 -4.91 -26.40
C GLU A 324 3.36 -6.30 -26.43
N GLY A 325 4.14 -7.36 -26.69
CA GLY A 325 3.62 -8.70 -26.99
C GLY A 325 2.71 -9.24 -25.89
N ASP A 326 3.21 -9.29 -24.67
CA ASP A 326 2.46 -9.81 -23.52
C ASP A 326 1.25 -8.91 -23.17
N ILE A 327 1.41 -7.59 -23.27
CA ILE A 327 0.32 -6.63 -23.03
C ILE A 327 -0.79 -6.82 -24.06
N ARG A 328 -0.43 -6.94 -25.33
CA ARG A 328 -1.36 -7.19 -26.43
C ARG A 328 -2.06 -8.54 -26.23
N ALA A 329 -1.35 -9.58 -25.81
CA ALA A 329 -1.95 -10.87 -25.50
C ALA A 329 -2.99 -10.78 -24.36
N MET A 330 -2.73 -9.95 -23.34
CA MET A 330 -3.68 -9.71 -22.24
C MET A 330 -4.91 -8.88 -22.67
N ILE A 331 -4.86 -8.19 -23.81
CA ILE A 331 -5.99 -7.44 -24.39
C ILE A 331 -6.77 -8.32 -25.37
N THR A 332 -6.07 -8.95 -26.33
CA THR A 332 -6.69 -9.69 -27.44
C THR A 332 -6.96 -11.16 -27.11
N GLY A 333 -6.18 -11.75 -26.20
CA GLY A 333 -6.15 -13.18 -25.92
C GLY A 333 -5.13 -13.97 -26.73
N TRP A 334 -4.51 -13.36 -27.74
CA TRP A 334 -3.60 -14.02 -28.68
C TRP A 334 -2.16 -13.61 -28.45
N GLU A 335 -1.29 -14.60 -28.29
CA GLU A 335 0.16 -14.41 -28.11
C GLU A 335 0.91 -15.02 -29.30
N ASN A 336 1.92 -14.33 -29.80
CA ASN A 336 2.80 -14.84 -30.85
C ASN A 336 3.94 -15.62 -30.19
N VAL A 337 3.96 -16.94 -30.37
CA VAL A 337 4.96 -17.82 -29.77
C VAL A 337 5.95 -18.28 -30.84
N PRO A 338 7.27 -18.31 -30.57
CA PRO A 338 8.25 -18.85 -31.50
C PRO A 338 7.89 -20.28 -31.95
N VAL A 339 8.01 -20.54 -33.26
CA VAL A 339 7.90 -21.89 -33.81
C VAL A 339 9.21 -22.59 -33.53
N HIS A 340 9.23 -23.47 -32.53
CA HIS A 340 10.33 -24.42 -32.39
C HIS A 340 10.05 -25.57 -33.36
N GLU A 341 10.85 -25.72 -34.42
CA GLU A 341 10.85 -26.96 -35.19
C GLU A 341 11.17 -28.10 -34.22
N GLU A 342 10.23 -29.02 -34.05
CA GLU A 342 10.52 -30.30 -33.41
C GLU A 342 11.62 -30.96 -34.24
N HIS A 343 12.86 -30.93 -33.75
CA HIS A 343 13.83 -31.93 -34.14
C HIS A 343 13.28 -33.28 -33.69
N THR A 344 12.48 -33.88 -34.57
CA THR A 344 12.16 -35.29 -34.57
C THR A 344 13.48 -36.01 -34.83
N THR A 345 14.23 -36.27 -33.78
CA THR A 345 15.24 -37.34 -33.80
C THR A 345 14.48 -38.63 -34.03
N GLN A 346 14.50 -39.10 -35.28
CA GLN A 346 14.09 -40.44 -35.68
C GLN A 346 14.98 -41.51 -35.05
#